data_AF-A0A815Q895-F1
#
_entry.id   AF-A0A815Q895-F1
#
_cell.length_a   1.000
_cell.length_b   1.000
_cell.length_c   1.000
_cell.angle_alpha   90.00
_cell.angle_beta   90.00
_cell.angle_gamma   90.00
#
_symmetry.space_group_name_H-M   'P 1'
#
loop_
_entity.id
_entity.type
_entity.pdbx_description
1 polymer ?
#
loop_
_entity_poly.entity_id
_entity_poly.type
_entity_poly.pdbx_seq_one_letter_code
_entity_poly.pdbx_strand_id
1 'polypeptide(L)'
;MKEVRCRTFSHWSHQKVLSRTQMISAGFFYCNFGDRVICLYCNLICQQWTPHTDDPEEVHQTLSSLCPYVLFILKTRQISTASIINDSSNNRTLKSNRLRFNEIVQASAFHRAYVEISKRQSSFNSWPQEDLPSVDDLVRAGFFYTGSKTIVICFYCNGSLPNWGPKDNPLIEHVRWFPLCAYAKQLCDDELYRKVL
;
A
#
# COMPACT_ATOMS: atom_id res chain seq x y z
N MET A 1 -10.15 5.38 -4.42
CA MET A 1 -9.37 4.67 -3.38
C MET A 1 -10.15 3.56 -2.67
N LYS A 2 -11.37 3.80 -2.18
CA LYS A 2 -12.16 2.74 -1.53
C LYS A 2 -12.58 1.64 -2.52
N GLU A 3 -13.00 1.98 -3.75
CA GLU A 3 -13.30 0.95 -4.77
C GLU A 3 -12.08 0.09 -5.11
N VAL A 4 -10.88 0.70 -5.18
CA VAL A 4 -9.63 -0.02 -5.47
C VAL A 4 -9.29 -1.01 -4.36
N ARG A 5 -9.49 -0.62 -3.08
CA ARG A 5 -9.38 -1.55 -1.94
C ARG A 5 -10.34 -2.73 -2.11
N CYS A 6 -11.61 -2.47 -2.41
CA CYS A 6 -12.61 -3.53 -2.61
C CYS A 6 -12.17 -4.57 -3.65
N ARG A 7 -11.55 -4.13 -4.76
CA ARG A 7 -11.04 -5.02 -5.81
C ARG A 7 -9.95 -5.95 -5.31
N THR A 8 -9.02 -5.46 -4.48
CA THR A 8 -7.92 -6.32 -3.98
C THR A 8 -8.40 -7.51 -3.17
N PHE A 9 -9.54 -7.41 -2.50
CA PHE A 9 -10.05 -8.50 -1.70
C PHE A 9 -10.83 -9.54 -2.50
N SER A 10 -10.93 -9.48 -3.84
CA SER A 10 -11.76 -10.39 -4.66
C SER A 10 -11.61 -11.88 -4.28
N HIS A 11 -10.38 -12.34 -4.01
CA HIS A 11 -10.04 -13.71 -3.64
C HIS A 11 -9.84 -13.95 -2.13
N TRP A 12 -10.25 -13.01 -1.28
CA TRP A 12 -10.20 -13.16 0.18
C TRP A 12 -11.14 -14.29 0.61
N SER A 13 -10.60 -15.35 1.21
CA SER A 13 -11.38 -16.55 1.55
C SER A 13 -12.39 -16.27 2.66
N HIS A 14 -13.66 -16.55 2.39
CA HIS A 14 -14.78 -16.29 3.30
C HIS A 14 -14.84 -17.23 4.52
N GLN A 15 -14.01 -18.28 4.58
CA GLN A 15 -14.27 -19.39 5.50
C GLN A 15 -13.54 -19.33 6.85
N LYS A 16 -12.55 -18.46 7.09
CA LYS A 16 -11.83 -18.43 8.38
C LYS A 16 -11.23 -17.10 8.85
N VAL A 17 -11.43 -15.96 8.17
CA VAL A 17 -10.74 -14.71 8.52
C VAL A 17 -11.72 -13.53 8.53
N LEU A 18 -11.46 -12.54 9.40
CA LEU A 18 -12.23 -11.29 9.62
C LEU A 18 -12.87 -10.71 8.36
N SER A 19 -13.98 -9.97 8.55
CA SER A 19 -14.78 -9.46 7.45
C SER A 19 -13.94 -8.59 6.50
N ARG A 20 -14.02 -8.87 5.20
CA ARG A 20 -13.46 -8.04 4.12
C ARG A 20 -13.79 -6.56 4.33
N THR A 21 -15.00 -6.26 4.78
CA THR A 21 -15.45 -4.89 5.03
C THR A 21 -14.65 -4.21 6.14
N GLN A 22 -14.30 -4.92 7.21
CA GLN A 22 -13.48 -4.39 8.32
C GLN A 22 -12.04 -4.09 7.87
N MET A 23 -11.45 -4.98 7.07
CA MET A 23 -10.12 -4.73 6.50
C MET A 23 -10.11 -3.49 5.60
N ILE A 24 -11.13 -3.34 4.75
CA ILE A 24 -11.28 -2.17 3.88
C ILE A 24 -11.57 -0.90 4.69
N SER A 25 -12.35 -0.98 5.78
CA SER A 25 -12.69 0.16 6.63
C SER A 25 -11.50 0.64 7.45
N ALA A 26 -10.61 -0.27 7.84
CA ALA A 26 -9.30 0.00 8.43
C ALA A 26 -8.26 0.52 7.44
N GLY A 27 -8.60 0.61 6.15
CA GLY A 27 -7.72 1.20 5.13
C GLY A 27 -6.72 0.24 4.53
N PHE A 28 -6.88 -1.06 4.76
CA PHE A 28 -6.01 -2.10 4.23
C PHE A 28 -6.39 -2.54 2.81
N PHE A 29 -5.39 -3.05 2.09
CA PHE A 29 -5.48 -3.74 0.81
C PHE A 29 -5.04 -5.20 1.02
N TYR A 30 -5.65 -6.15 0.30
CA TYR A 30 -5.21 -7.55 0.37
C TYR A 30 -3.98 -7.77 -0.50
N CYS A 31 -2.99 -8.50 0.04
CA CYS A 31 -1.73 -8.78 -0.66
C CYS A 31 -1.81 -10.02 -1.59
N ASN A 32 -2.99 -10.63 -1.78
CA ASN A 32 -3.16 -11.87 -2.55
C ASN A 32 -2.31 -13.06 -2.02
N PHE A 33 -1.96 -13.05 -0.74
CA PHE A 33 -1.18 -14.11 -0.11
C PHE A 33 -1.65 -14.36 1.32
N GLY A 34 -2.17 -15.57 1.59
CA GLY A 34 -2.66 -15.96 2.91
C GLY A 34 -3.71 -14.98 3.45
N ASP A 35 -3.48 -14.47 4.65
CA ASP A 35 -4.30 -13.45 5.31
C ASP A 35 -3.60 -12.06 5.35
N ARG A 36 -2.57 -11.88 4.53
CA ARG A 36 -1.70 -10.71 4.57
C ARG A 36 -2.38 -9.48 3.96
N VAL A 37 -2.38 -8.38 4.70
CA VAL A 37 -2.93 -7.10 4.26
C VAL A 37 -1.92 -5.96 4.44
N ILE A 38 -2.03 -4.91 3.64
CA ILE A 38 -1.12 -3.76 3.66
C ILE A 38 -1.89 -2.43 3.70
N CYS A 39 -1.42 -1.47 4.49
CA CYS A 39 -1.87 -0.09 4.40
C CYS A 39 -0.93 0.70 3.50
N LEU A 40 -1.44 1.22 2.37
CA LEU A 40 -0.61 1.99 1.43
C LEU A 40 -0.25 3.40 1.91
N TYR A 41 -0.80 3.87 3.04
CA TYR A 41 -0.48 5.19 3.60
C TYR A 41 0.71 5.16 4.55
N CYS A 42 0.97 4.02 5.20
CA CYS A 42 2.09 3.85 6.14
C CYS A 42 2.95 2.61 5.85
N ASN A 43 2.60 1.83 4.83
CA ASN A 43 3.22 0.56 4.46
C ASN A 43 3.19 -0.52 5.56
N LEU A 44 2.32 -0.37 6.57
CA LEU A 44 2.10 -1.41 7.59
C LEU A 44 1.55 -2.67 6.91
N ILE A 45 2.23 -3.80 7.10
CA ILE A 45 1.78 -5.12 6.65
C ILE A 45 1.40 -5.95 7.87
N CYS A 46 0.18 -6.49 7.88
CA CYS A 46 -0.34 -7.34 8.95
C CYS A 46 -0.73 -8.72 8.40
N GLN A 47 -0.50 -9.76 9.19
CA GLN A 47 -0.77 -11.18 8.87
C GLN A 47 -0.94 -11.97 10.17
N GLN A 48 -1.37 -13.24 10.08
CA GLN A 48 -1.69 -14.10 11.23
C GLN A 48 -2.83 -13.56 12.10
N TRP A 49 -3.91 -13.15 11.44
CA TRP A 49 -5.10 -12.61 12.09
C TRP A 49 -5.85 -13.69 12.86
N THR A 50 -6.18 -13.39 14.11
CA THR A 50 -7.00 -14.23 14.97
C THR A 50 -8.47 -13.84 14.80
N PRO A 51 -9.33 -14.74 14.26
CA PRO A 51 -10.74 -14.42 14.05
C PRO A 51 -11.43 -14.06 15.37
N HIS A 52 -12.37 -13.11 15.30
CA HIS A 52 -13.21 -12.65 16.42
C HIS A 52 -12.48 -11.92 17.56
N THR A 53 -11.15 -11.76 17.50
CA THR A 53 -10.37 -11.09 18.55
C THR A 53 -9.62 -9.87 17.99
N ASP A 54 -9.01 -10.01 16.82
CA ASP A 54 -8.32 -8.87 16.21
C ASP A 54 -9.32 -7.92 15.54
N ASP A 55 -9.31 -6.65 15.95
CA ASP A 55 -9.97 -5.57 15.23
C ASP A 55 -8.97 -4.87 14.27
N PRO A 56 -9.22 -4.86 12.95
CA PRO A 56 -8.29 -4.25 12.00
C PRO A 56 -8.03 -2.76 12.23
N GLU A 57 -9.02 -1.99 12.70
CA GLU A 57 -8.85 -0.56 12.96
C GLU A 57 -7.98 -0.32 14.19
N GLU A 58 -8.17 -1.11 15.25
CA GLU A 58 -7.35 -1.08 16.47
C GLU A 58 -5.92 -1.53 16.18
N VAL A 59 -5.73 -2.62 15.44
CA VAL A 59 -4.39 -3.09 15.03
C VAL A 59 -3.67 -1.99 14.24
N HIS A 60 -4.35 -1.35 13.29
CA HIS A 60 -3.75 -0.27 12.51
C HIS A 60 -3.40 0.96 13.37
N GLN A 61 -4.31 1.35 14.27
CA GLN A 61 -4.09 2.45 15.21
C GLN A 61 -2.92 2.17 16.15
N THR A 62 -2.80 0.94 16.65
CA THR A 62 -1.78 0.56 17.62
C THR A 62 -0.40 0.48 16.97
N LEU A 63 -0.31 -0.21 15.82
CA LEU A 63 0.98 -0.44 15.15
C LEU A 63 1.44 0.74 14.31
N SER A 64 0.53 1.65 13.91
CA SER A 64 0.85 2.81 13.08
C SER A 64 -0.03 4.01 13.43
N SER A 65 0.02 4.45 14.69
CA SER A 65 -0.79 5.57 15.21
C SER A 65 -0.59 6.90 14.48
N LEU A 66 0.58 7.08 13.84
CA LEU A 66 0.93 8.24 13.02
C LEU A 66 0.64 8.05 11.52
N CYS A 67 0.08 6.90 11.12
CA CYS A 67 -0.35 6.67 9.75
C CYS A 67 -1.32 7.77 9.31
N PRO A 68 -1.14 8.37 8.11
CA PRO A 68 -2.09 9.35 7.58
C PRO A 68 -3.54 8.84 7.53
N TYR A 69 -3.75 7.56 7.23
CA TYR A 69 -5.09 6.97 7.26
C TYR A 69 -5.68 6.98 8.67
N VAL A 70 -4.89 6.56 9.67
CA VAL A 70 -5.30 6.53 11.08
C VAL A 70 -5.61 7.95 11.58
N LEU A 71 -4.68 8.88 11.38
CA LEU A 71 -4.79 10.25 11.87
C LEU A 71 -5.98 11.01 11.28
N PHE A 72 -6.28 10.82 10.00
CA PHE A 72 -7.24 11.67 9.29
C PHE A 72 -8.56 10.99 8.93
N ILE A 73 -8.62 9.66 8.89
CA ILE A 73 -9.83 8.91 8.49
C ILE A 73 -10.44 8.14 9.66
N LEU A 74 -9.63 7.43 10.45
CA LEU A 74 -10.16 6.67 11.59
C LEU A 74 -10.52 7.60 12.76
N LYS A 75 -9.60 8.50 13.15
CA LYS A 75 -9.86 9.44 14.25
C LYS A 75 -11.00 10.43 13.96
N THR A 76 -11.20 10.85 12.72
CA THR A 76 -12.32 11.73 12.33
C THR A 76 -13.68 11.03 12.39
N ARG A 77 -13.75 9.73 12.02
CA ARG A 77 -14.95 8.91 12.19
C ARG A 77 -15.31 8.73 13.66
N GLN A 78 -14.31 8.45 14.51
CA GLN A 78 -14.52 8.31 15.96
C GLN A 78 -15.07 9.61 16.59
N ILE A 79 -14.61 10.78 16.13
CA ILE A 79 -15.14 12.09 16.57
C ILE A 79 -16.58 12.31 16.09
N SER A 80 -16.93 11.82 14.90
CA SER A 80 -18.29 11.95 14.36
C SER A 80 -19.31 11.05 15.07
N THR A 81 -18.84 9.96 15.68
CA THR A 81 -19.68 9.01 16.45
C THR A 81 -19.72 9.32 17.95
N ALA A 82 -18.77 10.09 18.48
CA ALA A 82 -18.79 10.54 19.86
C ALA A 82 -19.84 11.65 20.00
N SER A 83 -20.89 11.40 20.78
CA SER A 83 -21.93 12.37 21.10
C SER A 83 -21.31 13.69 21.57
N ILE A 84 -21.80 14.82 21.06
CA ILE A 84 -21.41 16.16 21.51
C ILE A 84 -21.75 16.27 23.01
N ILE A 85 -20.78 15.99 23.87
CA ILE A 85 -20.83 16.44 25.25
C ILE A 85 -20.28 17.86 25.21
N ASN A 86 -21.21 18.81 25.30
CA ASN A 86 -20.92 20.22 25.35
C ASN A 86 -20.14 20.51 26.63
N ASP A 87 -18.81 20.63 26.54
CA ASP A 87 -18.02 21.27 27.59
C ASP A 87 -17.32 22.50 27.03
N SER A 88 -17.74 23.64 27.56
CA SER A 88 -17.28 24.96 27.17
C SER A 88 -15.97 25.21 27.89
N SER A 89 -14.87 25.30 27.14
CA SER A 89 -13.69 26.16 27.39
C SER A 89 -12.38 25.50 26.94
N ASN A 90 -12.01 25.75 25.69
CA ASN A 90 -10.73 26.37 25.29
C ASN A 90 -10.48 26.09 23.81
N ASN A 91 -10.76 27.09 22.97
CA ASN A 91 -10.38 27.14 21.57
C ASN A 91 -8.84 27.15 21.45
N ARG A 92 -8.22 25.96 21.47
CA ARG A 92 -6.98 25.75 20.73
C ARG A 92 -7.39 25.34 19.34
N THR A 93 -7.48 26.34 18.47
CA THR A 93 -7.55 26.17 17.03
C THR A 93 -6.36 25.31 16.61
N LEU A 94 -6.53 23.99 16.53
CA LEU A 94 -5.63 23.14 15.77
C LEU A 94 -5.79 23.64 14.34
N LYS A 95 -4.92 24.57 13.95
CA LYS A 95 -4.72 24.96 12.57
C LYS A 95 -4.53 23.65 11.82
N SER A 96 -5.59 23.26 11.12
CA SER A 96 -5.62 22.17 10.18
C SER A 96 -4.59 22.53 9.12
N ASN A 97 -3.33 22.14 9.37
CA ASN A 97 -2.35 22.03 8.32
C ASN A 97 -2.87 20.92 7.43
N ARG A 98 -3.70 21.32 6.45
CA ARG A 98 -4.02 20.53 5.27
C ARG A 98 -2.70 20.32 4.52
N LEU A 99 -1.87 19.41 5.01
CA LEU A 99 -0.83 18.81 4.19
C LEU A 99 -1.57 18.20 3.01
N ARG A 100 -1.35 18.75 1.82
CA ARG A 100 -1.93 18.20 0.60
C ARG A 100 -1.39 16.77 0.52
N PHE A 101 -2.27 15.79 0.38
CA PHE A 101 -1.93 14.36 0.24
C PHE A 101 -0.85 14.09 -0.84
N ASN A 102 -0.61 15.04 -1.73
CA ASN A 102 0.41 15.01 -2.78
C ASN A 102 1.86 15.27 -2.28
N GLU A 103 2.07 15.61 -1.00
CA GLU A 103 3.39 16.02 -0.46
C GLU A 103 4.05 15.01 0.48
N ILE A 104 3.44 13.84 0.74
CA ILE A 104 4.14 12.73 1.41
C ILE A 104 5.05 12.07 0.37
N VAL A 105 6.13 12.77 0.02
CA VAL A 105 7.22 12.23 -0.79
C VAL A 105 8.07 11.41 0.17
N GLN A 106 8.15 10.11 -0.08
CA GLN A 106 9.01 9.20 0.67
C GLN A 106 10.47 9.65 0.47
N ALA A 107 11.00 10.48 1.38
CA ALA A 107 12.20 11.29 1.12
C ALA A 107 13.47 10.50 0.77
N SER A 108 13.48 9.20 1.04
CA SER A 108 14.56 8.28 0.69
C SER A 108 14.02 6.91 0.32
N ALA A 109 14.77 6.17 -0.49
CA ALA A 109 14.45 4.79 -0.82
C ALA A 109 14.33 3.92 0.45
N PHE A 110 13.27 3.10 0.51
CA PHE A 110 13.03 2.18 1.62
C PHE A 110 14.10 1.08 1.69
N HIS A 111 14.40 0.46 0.55
CA HIS A 111 15.40 -0.60 0.42
C HIS A 111 16.71 -0.07 -0.15
N ARG A 112 17.55 0.48 0.73
CA ARG A 112 18.84 1.09 0.34
C ARG A 112 19.78 0.13 -0.39
N ALA A 113 19.75 -1.15 -0.02
CA ALA A 113 20.54 -2.21 -0.67
C ALA A 113 20.19 -2.43 -2.15
N TYR A 114 19.03 -1.94 -2.60
CA TYR A 114 18.50 -2.11 -3.95
C TYR A 114 18.36 -0.79 -4.71
N VAL A 115 19.01 0.29 -4.24
CA VAL A 115 19.07 1.58 -4.97
C VAL A 115 19.80 1.42 -6.31
N GLU A 116 20.89 0.65 -6.31
CA GLU A 116 21.64 0.33 -7.52
C GLU A 116 20.85 -0.62 -8.43
N ILE A 117 20.79 -0.29 -9.73
CA ILE A 117 20.14 -1.13 -10.75
C ILE A 117 20.73 -2.54 -10.77
N SER A 118 22.05 -2.68 -10.68
CA SER A 118 22.75 -3.96 -10.70
C SER A 118 22.29 -4.88 -9.57
N LYS A 119 22.10 -4.34 -8.36
CA LYS A 119 21.59 -5.10 -7.21
C LYS A 119 20.16 -5.60 -7.44
N ARG A 120 19.32 -4.78 -8.08
CA ARG A 120 17.97 -5.22 -8.49
C ARG A 120 18.05 -6.32 -9.53
N GLN A 121 18.85 -6.17 -10.58
CA GLN A 121 19.03 -7.20 -11.61
C GLN A 121 19.47 -8.54 -11.02
N SER A 122 20.49 -8.53 -10.15
CA SER A 122 20.99 -9.75 -9.50
C SER A 122 19.96 -10.46 -8.62
N SER A 123 18.92 -9.76 -8.15
CA SER A 123 17.84 -10.41 -7.37
C SER A 123 17.00 -11.37 -8.20
N PHE A 124 16.95 -11.20 -9.54
CA PHE A 124 16.13 -12.00 -10.44
C PHE A 124 16.81 -13.29 -10.93
N ASN A 125 17.95 -13.69 -10.35
CA ASN A 125 18.67 -14.90 -10.78
C ASN A 125 17.81 -16.18 -10.77
N SER A 126 16.82 -16.25 -9.88
CA SER A 126 15.88 -17.38 -9.77
C SER A 126 14.45 -17.01 -10.22
N TRP A 127 14.29 -15.94 -11.01
CA TRP A 127 13.00 -15.56 -11.54
C TRP A 127 12.50 -16.62 -12.53
N PRO A 128 11.25 -17.12 -12.39
CA PRO A 128 10.74 -18.15 -13.28
C PRO A 128 10.70 -17.66 -14.73
N GLN A 129 11.16 -18.51 -15.66
CA GLN A 129 11.08 -18.26 -17.10
C GLN A 129 9.70 -18.65 -17.66
N GLU A 130 8.65 -18.09 -17.06
CA GLU A 130 7.27 -18.21 -17.53
C GLU A 130 6.91 -17.02 -18.43
N ASP A 131 5.71 -17.04 -19.02
CA ASP A 131 5.15 -15.94 -19.81
C ASP A 131 4.84 -14.74 -18.88
N LEU A 132 5.88 -14.03 -18.47
CA LEU A 132 5.91 -12.96 -17.48
C LEU A 132 6.56 -11.70 -18.06
N PRO A 133 6.35 -10.53 -17.42
CA PRO A 133 7.02 -9.30 -17.84
C PRO A 133 8.55 -9.44 -17.82
N SER A 134 9.20 -8.69 -18.71
CA SER A 134 10.66 -8.62 -18.78
C SER A 134 11.26 -8.23 -17.43
N VAL A 135 12.27 -8.99 -16.99
CA VAL A 135 13.08 -8.67 -15.79
C VAL A 135 13.63 -7.24 -15.87
N ASP A 136 14.04 -6.83 -17.07
CA ASP A 136 14.60 -5.51 -17.29
C ASP A 136 13.53 -4.41 -17.13
N ASP A 137 12.29 -4.64 -17.60
CA ASP A 137 11.18 -3.70 -17.37
C ASP A 137 10.81 -3.62 -15.88
N LEU A 138 10.79 -4.76 -15.18
CA LEU A 138 10.56 -4.81 -13.72
C LEU A 138 11.63 -4.00 -12.98
N VAL A 139 12.91 -4.20 -13.32
CA VAL A 139 14.04 -3.48 -12.71
C VAL A 139 13.97 -1.97 -12.97
N ARG A 140 13.65 -1.57 -14.22
CA ARG A 140 13.49 -0.15 -14.60
C ARG A 140 12.31 0.49 -13.90
N ALA A 141 11.21 -0.24 -13.69
CA ALA A 141 10.08 0.20 -12.88
C ALA A 141 10.39 0.26 -11.37
N GLY A 142 11.61 -0.10 -10.96
CA GLY A 142 12.11 0.02 -9.59
C GLY A 142 11.90 -1.23 -8.75
N PHE A 143 11.58 -2.36 -9.35
CA PHE A 143 11.36 -3.60 -8.62
C PHE A 143 12.61 -4.45 -8.47
N PHE A 144 12.72 -5.14 -7.33
CA PHE A 144 13.63 -6.26 -7.12
C PHE A 144 12.81 -7.51 -6.74
N TYR A 145 13.31 -8.69 -7.06
CA TYR A 145 12.66 -9.95 -6.78
C TYR A 145 12.87 -10.37 -5.32
N THR A 146 11.81 -10.89 -4.71
CA THR A 146 11.85 -11.40 -3.33
C THR A 146 12.44 -12.81 -3.21
N GLY A 147 12.65 -13.51 -4.33
CA GLY A 147 13.04 -14.91 -4.35
C GLY A 147 11.85 -15.88 -4.23
N SER A 148 10.62 -15.40 -4.15
CA SER A 148 9.41 -16.23 -3.98
C SER A 148 8.36 -15.97 -5.06
N LYS A 149 7.95 -17.05 -5.75
CA LYS A 149 6.90 -17.06 -6.79
C LYS A 149 7.18 -16.00 -7.88
N THR A 150 6.27 -15.05 -8.05
CA THR A 150 6.40 -13.90 -8.95
C THR A 150 6.31 -12.58 -8.18
N ILE A 151 6.69 -12.58 -6.90
CA ILE A 151 6.53 -11.42 -6.03
C ILE A 151 7.75 -10.52 -6.15
N VAL A 152 7.52 -9.27 -6.56
CA VAL A 152 8.55 -8.24 -6.61
C VAL A 152 8.21 -7.07 -5.67
N ILE A 153 9.22 -6.36 -5.19
CA ILE A 153 9.09 -5.22 -4.28
C ILE A 153 9.80 -4.00 -4.86
N CYS A 154 9.16 -2.84 -4.80
CA CYS A 154 9.80 -1.60 -5.21
C CYS A 154 10.86 -1.19 -4.17
N PHE A 155 12.08 -0.91 -4.61
CA PHE A 155 13.15 -0.46 -3.72
C PHE A 155 12.83 0.88 -3.03
N TYR A 156 12.04 1.73 -3.67
CA TYR A 156 11.75 3.07 -3.19
C TYR A 156 10.57 3.11 -2.23
N CYS A 157 9.41 2.64 -2.67
CA CYS A 157 8.18 2.75 -1.89
C CYS A 157 7.82 1.52 -1.05
N ASN A 158 8.59 0.42 -1.16
CA ASN A 158 8.28 -0.89 -0.58
C ASN A 158 6.98 -1.53 -1.13
N GLY A 159 6.43 -1.01 -2.23
CA GLY A 159 5.23 -1.56 -2.87
C GLY A 159 5.49 -2.95 -3.44
N SER A 160 4.71 -3.95 -3.00
CA SER A 160 4.83 -5.35 -3.42
C SER A 160 3.75 -5.69 -4.45
N LEU A 161 4.15 -6.32 -5.56
CA LEU A 161 3.23 -6.80 -6.61
C LEU A 161 3.46 -8.29 -6.91
N PRO A 162 2.42 -9.13 -6.73
CA PRO A 162 2.42 -10.53 -7.17
C PRO A 162 1.60 -10.73 -8.46
N ASN A 163 1.58 -11.96 -8.97
CA ASN A 163 0.62 -12.46 -9.97
C ASN A 163 0.65 -11.71 -11.32
N TRP A 164 1.84 -11.49 -11.85
CA TRP A 164 2.05 -10.85 -13.14
C TRP A 164 1.54 -11.70 -14.31
N GLY A 165 0.90 -11.03 -15.27
CA GLY A 165 0.60 -11.57 -16.59
C GLY A 165 1.60 -11.12 -17.65
N PRO A 166 1.68 -11.82 -18.80
CA PRO A 166 2.66 -11.54 -19.86
C PRO A 166 2.49 -10.17 -20.53
N LYS A 167 1.31 -9.57 -20.44
CA LYS A 167 0.98 -8.26 -21.03
C LYS A 167 1.02 -7.12 -20.02
N ASP A 168 1.33 -7.42 -18.75
CA ASP A 168 1.37 -6.38 -17.72
C ASP A 168 2.59 -5.50 -17.93
N ASN A 169 2.39 -4.20 -17.93
CA ASN A 169 3.49 -3.24 -17.94
C ASN A 169 3.88 -2.90 -16.48
N PRO A 170 5.12 -3.21 -16.04
CA PRO A 170 5.52 -3.02 -14.66
C PRO A 170 5.36 -1.59 -14.14
N LEU A 171 5.68 -0.57 -14.96
CA LEU A 171 5.57 0.83 -14.56
C LEU A 171 4.11 1.26 -14.42
N ILE A 172 3.24 0.81 -15.33
CA ILE A 172 1.80 1.08 -15.26
C ILE A 172 1.20 0.46 -14.01
N GLU A 173 1.48 -0.83 -13.74
CA GLU A 173 0.98 -1.48 -12.53
C GLU A 173 1.54 -0.82 -11.28
N HIS A 174 2.82 -0.41 -11.28
CA HIS A 174 3.41 0.32 -10.18
C HIS A 174 2.65 1.62 -9.86
N VAL A 175 2.37 2.45 -10.87
CA VAL A 175 1.61 3.69 -10.70
C VAL A 175 0.16 3.40 -10.29
N ARG A 176 -0.48 2.39 -10.89
CA ARG A 176 -1.86 2.00 -10.61
C ARG A 176 -2.05 1.63 -9.14
N TRP A 177 -1.13 0.82 -8.60
CA TRP A 177 -1.25 0.29 -7.24
C TRP A 177 -0.58 1.17 -6.19
N PHE A 178 0.47 1.90 -6.54
CA PHE A 178 1.23 2.77 -5.64
C PHE A 178 1.40 4.18 -6.22
N PRO A 179 0.31 4.94 -6.45
CA PRO A 179 0.38 6.24 -7.10
C PRO A 179 1.15 7.30 -6.31
N LEU A 180 1.36 7.09 -5.01
CA LEU A 180 2.17 7.98 -4.17
C LEU A 180 3.67 7.66 -4.22
N CYS A 181 4.09 6.61 -4.95
CA CYS A 181 5.50 6.33 -5.16
C CYS A 181 6.14 7.41 -6.02
N ALA A 182 6.96 8.27 -5.42
CA ALA A 182 7.62 9.37 -6.14
C ALA A 182 8.54 8.86 -7.26
N TYR A 183 9.21 7.71 -7.05
CA TYR A 183 10.02 7.07 -8.09
C TYR A 183 9.18 6.66 -9.31
N ALA A 184 8.06 5.96 -9.09
CA ALA A 184 7.18 5.54 -10.19
C ALA A 184 6.57 6.73 -10.92
N LYS A 185 6.15 7.76 -10.16
CA LYS A 185 5.59 8.99 -10.72
C LYS A 185 6.60 9.78 -11.55
N GLN A 186 7.87 9.82 -11.16
CA GLN A 186 8.92 10.49 -11.93
C GLN A 186 9.24 9.76 -13.24
N LEU A 187 9.07 8.44 -13.27
CA LEU A 187 9.32 7.63 -14.47
C LEU A 187 8.12 7.56 -15.42
N CYS A 188 6.91 7.75 -14.91
CA CYS A 188 5.68 7.70 -15.71
C CYS A 188 5.39 9.09 -16.28
N ASP A 189 5.21 9.18 -17.60
CA ASP A 189 4.80 10.41 -18.26
C ASP A 189 3.51 10.97 -17.62
N ASP A 190 3.42 12.28 -17.42
CA ASP A 190 2.29 12.95 -16.77
C ASP A 190 0.95 12.64 -17.46
N GLU A 191 0.92 12.44 -18.78
CA GLU A 191 -0.28 12.09 -19.53
C GLU A 191 -0.70 10.64 -19.27
N LEU A 192 0.27 9.73 -19.19
CA LEU A 192 0.05 8.32 -18.89
C LEU A 192 -0.38 8.12 -17.43
N TYR A 193 0.25 8.85 -16.51
CA TYR A 193 -0.08 8.84 -15.09
C TYR A 193 -1.54 9.27 -14.83
N ARG A 194 -2.05 10.27 -15.56
CA ARG A 194 -3.47 10.70 -15.45
C ARG A 194 -4.47 9.70 -16.02
N LYS A 195 -4.08 8.87 -17.00
CA LYS A 195 -4.96 7.85 -17.60
C LYS A 195 -5.07 6.58 -16.74
N VAL A 196 -4.12 6.36 -15.83
CA VAL A 196 -4.04 5.17 -14.98
C VAL A 196 -4.80 5.34 -13.66
N LEU A 197 -4.98 6.59 -13.20
CA LEU A 197 -5.72 6.96 -12.00
C LEU A 197 -7.23 7.12 -12.24
#